data_AF-A0A016SMH3-F1
#
_entry.id   AF-A0A016SMH3-F1
#
_cell.length_a   1.000
_cell.length_b   1.000
_cell.length_c   1.000
_cell.angle_alpha   90.00
_cell.angle_beta   90.00
_cell.angle_gamma   90.00
#
_symmetry.space_group_name_H-M   'P 1'
#
loop_
_entity.id
_entity.type
_entity.pdbx_description
1 polymer ?
#
loop_
_entity_poly.entity_id
_entity_poly.type
_entity_poly.pdbx_seq_one_letter_code
_entity_poly.pdbx_strand_id
1 'polypeptide(L)'
;MERVGKYCLALRKVYDQEGINSSQSVAIRKKLRRILSGLDESDENAQALELFWKAAYYEPLTKLRKQKNLDGNWFDVMVSVFCGELQSMLAESPRHAAMYNLFLGDLHRYLRNTDHSSLSTVYYQRAVEMDADVGQAFNQLAINETPVKSVRLFLLALLARRPFQKAWDNLKKTFEQKVNDQISSFALSIPFIILVSYSRTNLDSEGIRLVEAIKSLNNPLHDQQLSLLLLILSLSTRQAVESGNEDAFIGCVTLLCSCYLPLIDKVVITQSEEVRDDDEVIRIRRRRVRSDSDREDDSRSRDSSSSGGDSDESETERDDLPREQEVDIQGGWILAAICEWLYYISPQLHSLKNRKKTPIPAALLNASSGYLGVLHV
;
A
#
# COMPACT_ATOMS: atom_id res chain seq x y z
N MET A 1 -11.57 -6.40 28.21
CA MET A 1 -10.16 -6.66 28.57
C MET A 1 -9.94 -7.52 29.83
N GLU A 2 -10.46 -7.16 31.00
CA GLU A 2 -10.16 -7.84 32.29
C GLU A 2 -10.40 -9.37 32.28
N ARG A 3 -11.52 -9.80 31.69
CA ARG A 3 -11.87 -11.22 31.59
C ARG A 3 -10.85 -12.01 30.76
N VAL A 4 -10.37 -11.47 29.64
CA VAL A 4 -9.35 -12.11 28.80
C VAL A 4 -8.03 -12.23 29.58
N GLY A 5 -7.60 -11.16 30.23
CA GLY A 5 -6.40 -11.16 31.07
C GLY A 5 -6.42 -12.23 32.18
N LYS A 6 -7.55 -12.36 32.89
CA LYS A 6 -7.72 -13.39 33.93
C LYS A 6 -7.55 -14.81 33.40
N TYR A 7 -8.15 -15.13 32.25
CA TYR A 7 -8.02 -16.46 31.65
C TYR A 7 -6.63 -16.70 31.05
N CYS A 8 -5.97 -15.69 30.47
CA CYS A 8 -4.59 -15.81 30.01
C CYS A 8 -3.62 -16.10 31.17
N LEU A 9 -3.80 -15.45 32.32
CA LEU A 9 -3.01 -15.74 33.52
C LEU A 9 -3.26 -17.17 34.05
N ALA A 10 -4.52 -17.61 34.07
CA ALA A 10 -4.86 -18.98 34.45
C ALA A 10 -4.23 -20.00 33.50
N LEU A 11 -4.26 -19.73 32.19
CA LEU A 11 -3.67 -20.61 31.18
C LEU A 11 -2.16 -20.78 31.36
N ARG A 12 -1.43 -19.68 31.62
CA ARG A 12 0.01 -19.74 31.89
C ARG A 12 0.34 -20.64 33.08
N LYS A 13 -0.41 -20.53 34.18
CA LYS A 13 -0.24 -21.40 35.36
C LYS A 13 -0.43 -22.87 35.01
N VAL A 14 -1.47 -23.19 34.24
CA VAL A 14 -1.74 -24.57 33.79
C VAL A 14 -0.62 -25.09 32.88
N TYR A 15 -0.08 -24.26 31.99
CA TYR A 15 1.08 -24.65 31.16
C TYR A 15 2.32 -24.97 31.98
N ASP A 16 2.55 -24.28 33.09
CA ASP A 16 3.67 -24.55 33.98
C ASP A 16 3.47 -25.81 34.83
N GLN A 17 2.22 -26.15 35.18
CA GLN A 17 1.88 -27.24 36.08
C GLN A 17 1.58 -28.57 35.37
N GLU A 18 0.83 -28.52 34.26
CA GLU A 18 0.27 -29.70 33.59
C GLU A 18 0.73 -29.85 32.13
N GLY A 19 1.31 -28.80 31.55
CA GLY A 19 1.78 -28.79 30.17
C GLY A 19 0.76 -28.27 29.15
N ILE A 20 1.23 -28.09 27.91
CA ILE A 20 0.53 -27.36 26.84
C ILE A 20 -0.64 -28.11 26.19
N ASN A 21 -0.67 -29.44 26.37
CA ASN A 21 -1.65 -30.36 25.83
C ASN A 21 -2.58 -30.93 26.92
N SER A 22 -2.51 -30.45 28.16
CA SER A 22 -3.41 -30.91 29.22
C SER A 22 -4.87 -30.61 28.88
N SER A 23 -5.80 -31.45 29.33
CA SER A 23 -7.24 -31.25 29.12
C SER A 23 -7.73 -29.90 29.65
N GLN A 24 -7.17 -29.46 30.77
CA GLN A 24 -7.47 -28.15 31.37
C GLN A 24 -6.97 -27.00 30.50
N SER A 25 -5.76 -27.11 29.95
CA SER A 25 -5.20 -26.06 29.07
C SER A 25 -6.04 -25.90 27.79
N VAL A 26 -6.47 -27.02 27.19
CA VAL A 26 -7.35 -27.06 26.01
C VAL A 26 -8.70 -26.42 26.33
N ALA A 27 -9.29 -26.75 27.50
CA ALA A 27 -10.57 -26.18 27.93
C ALA A 27 -10.49 -24.65 28.14
N ILE A 28 -9.41 -24.16 28.74
CA ILE A 28 -9.19 -22.72 28.93
C ILE A 28 -9.01 -22.02 27.58
N ARG A 29 -8.19 -22.56 26.65
CA ARG A 29 -8.05 -22.00 25.30
C ARG A 29 -9.39 -21.95 24.58
N LYS A 30 -10.19 -23.03 24.60
CA LYS A 30 -11.53 -23.05 24.02
C LYS A 30 -12.44 -21.98 24.60
N LYS A 31 -12.37 -21.74 25.92
CA LYS A 31 -13.13 -20.68 26.59
C LYS A 31 -12.68 -19.29 26.18
N LEU A 32 -11.37 -19.05 26.08
CA LEU A 32 -10.79 -17.81 25.57
C LEU A 32 -11.26 -17.51 24.14
N ARG A 33 -11.18 -18.50 23.24
CA ARG A 33 -11.63 -18.36 21.85
C ARG A 33 -13.09 -17.89 21.75
N ARG A 34 -13.99 -18.48 22.54
CA ARG A 34 -15.41 -18.08 22.59
C ARG A 34 -15.64 -16.66 23.12
N ILE A 35 -14.79 -16.18 24.03
CA ILE A 35 -14.87 -14.81 24.52
C ILE A 35 -14.43 -13.84 23.41
N LEU A 36 -13.33 -14.18 22.72
CA LEU A 36 -12.74 -13.34 21.69
C LEU A 36 -13.60 -13.26 20.42
N SER A 37 -14.30 -14.33 20.05
CA SER A 37 -15.20 -14.32 18.87
C SER A 37 -16.37 -13.33 19.00
N GLY A 38 -16.73 -12.97 20.22
CA GLY A 38 -17.78 -11.98 20.51
C GLY A 38 -17.30 -10.52 20.52
N LEU A 39 -15.98 -10.26 20.42
CA LEU A 39 -15.44 -8.91 20.45
C LEU A 39 -15.61 -8.20 19.09
N ASP A 40 -15.88 -6.91 19.13
CA ASP A 40 -15.89 -6.00 17.98
C ASP A 40 -14.47 -5.62 17.54
N GLU A 41 -14.35 -5.06 16.34
CA GLU A 41 -13.08 -4.57 15.79
C GLU A 41 -12.77 -3.19 16.39
N SER A 42 -11.91 -3.18 17.40
CA SER A 42 -11.41 -1.97 18.05
C SER A 42 -9.94 -2.13 18.45
N ASP A 43 -9.24 -1.01 18.63
CA ASP A 43 -7.83 -1.02 19.04
C ASP A 43 -7.64 -1.72 20.40
N GLU A 44 -8.58 -1.58 21.34
CA GLU A 44 -8.55 -2.29 22.63
C GLU A 44 -8.71 -3.80 22.46
N ASN A 45 -9.58 -4.25 21.56
CA ASN A 45 -9.79 -5.67 21.30
C ASN A 45 -8.64 -6.30 20.51
N ALA A 46 -7.96 -5.53 19.66
CA ALA A 46 -6.72 -5.96 19.03
C ALA A 46 -5.64 -6.28 20.08
N GLN A 47 -5.52 -5.47 21.14
CA GLN A 47 -4.63 -5.77 22.27
C GLN A 47 -5.06 -7.04 23.04
N ALA A 48 -6.37 -7.28 23.16
CA ALA A 48 -6.90 -8.52 23.76
C ALA A 48 -6.45 -9.76 22.98
N LEU A 49 -6.51 -9.69 21.65
CA LEU A 49 -6.07 -10.76 20.75
C LEU A 49 -4.57 -10.99 20.82
N GLU A 50 -3.77 -9.93 20.87
CA GLU A 50 -2.33 -10.06 21.09
C GLU A 50 -1.99 -10.73 22.43
N LEU A 51 -2.68 -10.33 23.50
CA LEU A 51 -2.46 -10.92 24.82
C LEU A 51 -2.82 -12.41 24.81
N PHE A 52 -3.92 -12.76 24.16
CA PHE A 52 -4.33 -14.14 23.94
C PHE A 52 -3.28 -14.91 23.12
N TRP A 53 -2.84 -14.39 21.98
CA TRP A 53 -1.83 -15.00 21.14
C TRP A 53 -0.53 -15.28 21.92
N LYS A 54 -0.04 -14.26 22.64
CA LYS A 54 1.17 -14.36 23.46
C LYS A 54 1.05 -15.47 24.50
N ALA A 55 -0.01 -15.43 25.31
CA ALA A 55 -0.18 -16.36 26.42
C ALA A 55 -0.56 -17.78 25.97
N ALA A 56 -1.41 -17.92 24.95
CA ALA A 56 -1.97 -19.20 24.54
C ALA A 56 -1.08 -19.99 23.58
N TYR A 57 -0.30 -19.31 22.73
CA TYR A 57 0.41 -19.94 21.62
C TYR A 57 1.89 -19.57 21.56
N TYR A 58 2.24 -18.29 21.51
CA TYR A 58 3.62 -17.87 21.26
C TYR A 58 4.60 -18.21 22.39
N GLU A 59 4.31 -17.79 23.62
CA GLU A 59 5.14 -18.07 24.80
C GLU A 59 5.30 -19.57 25.06
N PRO A 60 4.22 -20.39 25.11
CA PRO A 60 4.37 -21.82 25.35
C PRO A 60 5.14 -22.53 24.22
N LEU A 61 4.94 -22.17 22.95
CA LEU A 61 5.73 -22.73 21.85
C LEU A 61 7.21 -22.32 21.96
N THR A 62 7.50 -21.07 22.34
CA THR A 62 8.87 -20.62 22.55
C THR A 62 9.55 -21.39 23.68
N LYS A 63 8.83 -21.65 24.78
CA LYS A 63 9.31 -22.48 25.89
C LYS A 63 9.54 -23.92 25.44
N LEU A 64 8.59 -24.50 24.69
CA LEU A 64 8.68 -25.84 24.12
C LEU A 64 9.93 -25.96 23.24
N ARG A 65 10.12 -25.07 22.26
CA ARG A 65 11.24 -25.08 21.31
C ARG A 65 12.62 -25.10 21.98
N LYS A 66 12.76 -24.56 23.19
CA LYS A 66 14.02 -24.52 23.95
C LYS A 66 14.30 -25.79 24.76
N GLN A 67 13.36 -26.71 24.86
CA GLN A 67 13.56 -27.97 25.60
C GLN A 67 14.49 -28.90 24.83
N LYS A 68 15.54 -29.40 25.50
CA LYS A 68 16.58 -30.23 24.89
C LYS A 68 16.13 -31.68 24.61
N ASN A 69 15.12 -32.16 25.33
CA ASN A 69 14.65 -33.56 25.27
C ASN A 69 13.25 -33.65 24.65
N LEU A 70 13.00 -32.89 23.58
CA LEU A 70 11.77 -33.02 22.82
C LEU A 70 11.84 -34.26 21.95
N ASP A 71 11.04 -35.27 22.28
CA ASP A 71 10.91 -36.47 21.47
C ASP A 71 10.27 -36.14 20.11
N GLY A 72 10.97 -36.52 19.04
CA GLY A 72 10.44 -36.55 17.67
C GLY A 72 9.83 -35.24 17.16
N ASN A 73 8.73 -35.37 16.40
CA ASN A 73 8.00 -34.26 15.75
C ASN A 73 7.00 -33.55 16.67
N TRP A 74 7.12 -33.69 18.00
CA TRP A 74 6.13 -33.16 18.96
C TRP A 74 5.89 -31.65 18.81
N PHE A 75 6.95 -30.88 18.54
CA PHE A 75 6.83 -29.44 18.29
C PHE A 75 5.93 -29.14 17.09
N ASP A 76 6.17 -29.80 15.95
CA ASP A 76 5.41 -29.59 14.71
C ASP A 76 3.95 -30.07 14.85
N VAL A 77 3.72 -31.15 15.62
CA VAL A 77 2.37 -31.61 15.99
C VAL A 77 1.62 -30.53 16.76
N MET A 78 2.25 -29.94 17.78
CA MET A 78 1.62 -28.89 18.59
C MET A 78 1.34 -27.62 17.79
N VAL A 79 2.26 -27.22 16.89
CA VAL A 79 2.02 -26.11 15.95
C VAL A 79 0.82 -26.42 15.06
N SER A 80 0.71 -27.65 14.52
CA SER A 80 -0.42 -28.06 13.67
C SER A 80 -1.76 -28.04 14.41
N VAL A 81 -1.79 -28.49 15.67
CA VAL A 81 -2.98 -28.39 16.54
C VAL A 81 -3.39 -26.92 16.71
N PHE A 82 -2.44 -26.03 16.94
CA PHE A 82 -2.72 -24.60 17.10
C PHE A 82 -3.16 -23.95 15.80
N CYS A 83 -2.65 -24.37 14.64
CA CYS A 83 -3.17 -23.94 13.34
C CYS A 83 -4.65 -24.31 13.21
N GLY A 84 -5.03 -25.54 13.53
CA GLY A 84 -6.43 -25.98 13.50
C GLY A 84 -7.33 -25.20 14.46
N GLU A 85 -6.85 -24.91 15.67
CA GLU A 85 -7.59 -24.09 16.64
C GLU A 85 -7.86 -22.66 16.12
N LEU A 86 -6.88 -22.01 15.47
CA LEU A 86 -7.04 -20.67 14.91
C LEU A 86 -7.84 -20.66 13.60
N GLN A 87 -7.70 -21.68 12.75
CA GLN A 87 -8.54 -21.85 11.56
C GLN A 87 -10.02 -21.98 11.94
N SER A 88 -10.34 -22.69 13.02
CA SER A 88 -11.71 -22.75 13.55
C SER A 88 -12.22 -21.37 13.94
N MET A 89 -11.39 -20.50 14.54
CA MET A 89 -11.81 -19.13 14.87
C MET A 89 -12.08 -18.30 13.61
N LEU A 90 -11.20 -18.41 12.61
CA LEU A 90 -11.34 -17.70 11.34
C LEU A 90 -12.62 -18.14 10.60
N ALA A 91 -12.95 -19.43 10.66
CA ALA A 91 -14.18 -19.97 10.07
C ALA A 91 -15.45 -19.54 10.85
N GLU A 92 -15.37 -19.40 12.17
CA GLU A 92 -16.48 -18.96 13.01
C GLU A 92 -16.77 -17.45 12.86
N SER A 93 -15.75 -16.62 12.67
CA SER A 93 -15.92 -15.17 12.56
C SER A 93 -14.80 -14.51 11.75
N PRO A 94 -15.13 -13.75 10.68
CA PRO A 94 -14.15 -13.02 9.90
C PRO A 94 -13.70 -11.71 10.55
N ARG A 95 -14.30 -11.28 11.67
CA ARG A 95 -14.06 -9.95 12.26
C ARG A 95 -12.58 -9.65 12.51
N HIS A 96 -11.87 -10.62 13.06
CA HIS A 96 -10.44 -10.47 13.36
C HIS A 96 -9.57 -11.23 12.36
N ALA A 97 -10.06 -11.40 11.12
CA ALA A 97 -9.43 -12.23 10.12
C ALA A 97 -7.97 -11.84 9.86
N ALA A 98 -7.64 -10.55 9.81
CA ALA A 98 -6.27 -10.10 9.61
C ALA A 98 -5.33 -10.58 10.71
N MET A 99 -5.74 -10.44 11.98
CA MET A 99 -4.95 -10.90 13.13
C MET A 99 -4.84 -12.42 13.17
N TYR A 100 -5.91 -13.16 12.85
CA TYR A 100 -5.85 -14.63 12.77
C TYR A 100 -4.92 -15.10 11.65
N ASN A 101 -4.98 -14.47 10.47
CA ASN A 101 -4.05 -14.76 9.38
C ASN A 101 -2.60 -14.42 9.77
N LEU A 102 -2.35 -13.30 10.46
CA LEU A 102 -1.02 -12.98 10.99
C LEU A 102 -0.50 -14.08 11.92
N PHE A 103 -1.32 -14.53 12.87
CA PHE A 103 -0.95 -15.59 13.83
C PHE A 103 -0.75 -16.95 13.16
N LEU A 104 -1.59 -17.29 12.17
CA LEU A 104 -1.41 -18.49 11.34
C LEU A 104 -0.10 -18.43 10.57
N GLY A 105 0.26 -17.27 9.99
CA GLY A 105 1.54 -17.05 9.34
C GLY A 105 2.72 -17.29 10.30
N ASP A 106 2.62 -16.80 11.53
CA ASP A 106 3.62 -17.04 12.58
C ASP A 106 3.77 -18.53 12.91
N LEU A 107 2.65 -19.26 13.07
CA LEU A 107 2.68 -20.71 13.31
C LEU A 107 3.31 -21.47 12.16
N HIS A 108 2.91 -21.20 10.92
CA HIS A 108 3.47 -21.85 9.74
C HIS A 108 4.98 -21.61 9.63
N ARG A 109 5.43 -20.38 9.91
CA ARG A 109 6.85 -20.04 9.93
C ARG A 109 7.64 -20.82 11.00
N TYR A 110 7.01 -21.26 12.09
CA TYR A 110 7.69 -22.05 13.12
C TYR A 110 7.92 -23.51 12.72
N LEU A 111 7.17 -24.03 11.74
CA LEU A 111 7.33 -25.40 11.25
C LEU A 111 8.69 -25.58 10.60
N ARG A 112 9.30 -26.76 10.85
CA ARG A 112 10.60 -27.12 10.26
C ARG A 112 10.49 -27.59 8.80
N ASN A 113 9.34 -28.11 8.41
CA ASN A 113 9.06 -28.53 7.04
C ASN A 113 8.93 -27.28 6.14
N THR A 114 9.79 -27.18 5.13
CA THR A 114 9.87 -26.06 4.19
C THR A 114 8.58 -25.84 3.41
N ASP A 115 7.88 -26.90 3.02
CA ASP A 115 6.66 -26.79 2.22
C ASP A 115 5.54 -26.15 3.06
N HIS A 116 5.39 -26.57 4.31
CA HIS A 116 4.42 -25.97 5.22
C HIS A 116 4.84 -24.60 5.73
N SER A 117 6.14 -24.33 5.83
CA SER A 117 6.68 -23.02 6.22
C SER A 117 6.45 -21.97 5.13
N SER A 118 6.46 -22.37 3.85
CA SER A 118 6.20 -21.48 2.70
C SER A 118 4.80 -20.83 2.75
N LEU A 119 3.82 -21.50 3.36
CA LEU A 119 2.47 -20.96 3.56
C LEU A 119 2.44 -19.72 4.44
N SER A 120 3.47 -19.47 5.26
CA SER A 120 3.55 -18.27 6.10
C SER A 120 3.42 -16.99 5.29
N THR A 121 4.06 -16.92 4.12
CA THR A 121 3.98 -15.78 3.20
C THR A 121 2.54 -15.52 2.74
N VAL A 122 1.81 -16.58 2.38
CA VAL A 122 0.41 -16.48 1.92
C VAL A 122 -0.48 -15.93 3.03
N TYR A 123 -0.30 -16.41 4.26
CA TYR A 123 -1.04 -15.91 5.41
C TYR A 123 -0.71 -14.45 5.74
N TYR A 124 0.54 -14.04 5.66
CA TYR A 124 0.90 -12.63 5.87
C TYR A 124 0.37 -11.72 4.76
N GLN A 125 0.37 -12.16 3.49
CA GLN A 125 -0.27 -11.44 2.40
C GLN A 125 -1.77 -11.28 2.66
N ARG A 126 -2.45 -12.38 3.05
CA ARG A 126 -3.87 -12.33 3.37
C ARG A 126 -4.19 -11.42 4.55
N ALA A 127 -3.31 -11.36 5.55
CA ALA A 127 -3.46 -10.44 6.67
C ALA A 127 -3.43 -8.98 6.21
N VAL A 128 -2.49 -8.62 5.32
CA VAL A 128 -2.38 -7.27 4.74
C VAL A 128 -3.59 -6.92 3.86
N GLU A 129 -4.05 -7.87 3.04
CA GLU A 129 -5.24 -7.67 2.19
C GLU A 129 -6.50 -7.40 3.00
N MET A 130 -6.64 -8.06 4.15
CA MET A 130 -7.78 -7.88 5.05
C MET A 130 -7.69 -6.56 5.81
N ASP A 131 -6.48 -6.19 6.26
CA ASP A 131 -6.27 -5.03 7.09
C ASP A 131 -4.81 -4.55 6.99
N ALA A 132 -4.60 -3.52 6.17
CA ALA A 132 -3.30 -2.90 5.98
C ALA A 132 -2.82 -2.09 7.20
N ASP A 133 -3.65 -1.91 8.24
CA ASP A 133 -3.23 -1.24 9.47
C ASP A 133 -2.41 -2.13 10.39
N VAL A 134 -2.29 -3.44 10.10
CA VAL A 134 -1.47 -4.38 10.87
C VAL A 134 -0.01 -4.35 10.39
N GLY A 135 0.77 -3.38 10.88
CA GLY A 135 2.16 -3.18 10.46
C GLY A 135 3.07 -4.41 10.62
N GLN A 136 2.77 -5.28 11.59
CA GLN A 136 3.56 -6.49 11.82
C GLN A 136 3.56 -7.43 10.60
N ALA A 137 2.45 -7.54 9.86
CA ALA A 137 2.36 -8.42 8.69
C ALA A 137 3.33 -7.99 7.59
N PHE A 138 3.40 -6.69 7.30
CA PHE A 138 4.39 -6.13 6.37
C PHE A 138 5.82 -6.43 6.79
N ASN A 139 6.15 -6.29 8.08
CA ASN A 139 7.48 -6.65 8.57
C ASN A 139 7.79 -8.13 8.33
N GLN A 140 6.83 -9.04 8.51
CA GLN A 140 7.09 -10.47 8.27
C GLN A 140 7.30 -10.78 6.79
N LEU A 141 6.55 -10.14 5.90
CA LEU A 141 6.76 -10.25 4.45
C LEU A 141 8.15 -9.76 4.04
N ALA A 142 8.62 -8.66 4.64
CA ALA A 142 9.89 -8.03 4.30
C ALA A 142 11.12 -8.90 4.57
N ILE A 143 11.07 -9.85 5.50
CA ILE A 143 12.24 -10.62 5.95
C ILE A 143 12.81 -11.52 4.86
N ASN A 144 11.98 -12.02 3.94
CA ASN A 144 12.38 -12.97 2.90
C ASN A 144 12.39 -12.36 1.49
N GLU A 145 12.32 -11.04 1.39
CA GLU A 145 12.24 -10.31 0.13
C GLU A 145 13.60 -9.77 -0.34
N THR A 146 13.64 -9.27 -1.58
CA THR A 146 14.83 -8.54 -2.06
C THR A 146 15.04 -7.24 -1.27
N PRO A 147 16.28 -6.72 -1.16
CA PRO A 147 16.55 -5.56 -0.31
C PRO A 147 15.64 -4.36 -0.61
N VAL A 148 15.40 -4.08 -1.89
CA VAL A 148 14.52 -2.99 -2.34
C VAL A 148 13.08 -3.21 -1.89
N LYS A 149 12.52 -4.41 -2.11
CA LYS A 149 11.16 -4.75 -1.67
C LYS A 149 11.03 -4.74 -0.15
N SER A 150 12.06 -5.22 0.56
CA SER A 150 12.12 -5.17 2.02
C SER A 150 12.06 -3.74 2.54
N VAL A 151 12.79 -2.78 1.94
CA VAL A 151 12.70 -1.35 2.31
C VAL A 151 11.25 -0.86 2.22
N ARG A 152 10.57 -1.09 1.09
CA ARG A 152 9.15 -0.73 0.92
C ARG A 152 8.29 -1.31 2.04
N LEU A 153 8.41 -2.61 2.29
CA LEU A 153 7.57 -3.31 3.26
C LEU A 153 7.87 -2.87 4.70
N PHE A 154 9.13 -2.61 5.06
CA PHE A 154 9.45 -2.06 6.38
C PHE A 154 8.92 -0.64 6.56
N LEU A 155 8.95 0.21 5.52
CA LEU A 155 8.32 1.53 5.58
C LEU A 155 6.80 1.42 5.78
N LEU A 156 6.13 0.53 5.05
CA LEU A 156 4.69 0.26 5.25
C LEU A 156 4.40 -0.25 6.67
N ALA A 157 5.27 -1.10 7.22
CA ALA A 157 5.15 -1.59 8.60
C ALA A 157 5.24 -0.46 9.65
N LEU A 158 6.00 0.59 9.37
CA LEU A 158 6.18 1.76 10.25
C LEU A 158 5.07 2.80 10.08
N LEU A 159 4.48 2.88 8.88
CA LEU A 159 3.45 3.85 8.50
C LEU A 159 2.01 3.35 8.71
N ALA A 160 1.83 2.07 8.99
CA ALA A 160 0.53 1.48 9.33
C ALA A 160 -0.04 2.12 10.61
N ARG A 161 -1.38 2.19 10.73
CA ARG A 161 -2.03 2.76 11.93
C ARG A 161 -1.63 2.04 13.23
N ARG A 162 -1.38 0.73 13.18
CA ARG A 162 -0.73 -0.04 14.26
C ARG A 162 0.69 -0.39 13.82
N PRO A 163 1.64 0.53 14.02
CA PRO A 163 2.99 0.38 13.47
C PRO A 163 3.79 -0.68 14.23
N PHE A 164 4.63 -1.41 13.50
CA PHE A 164 5.54 -2.39 14.10
C PHE A 164 6.94 -1.80 14.24
N GLN A 165 7.21 -1.18 15.39
CA GLN A 165 8.44 -0.40 15.63
C GLN A 165 9.76 -1.18 15.39
N LYS A 166 9.78 -2.50 15.61
CA LYS A 166 10.96 -3.33 15.33
C LYS A 166 11.33 -3.41 13.85
N ALA A 167 10.44 -3.00 12.94
CA ALA A 167 10.76 -2.85 11.53
C ALA A 167 11.90 -1.85 11.29
N TRP A 168 12.08 -0.86 12.18
CA TRP A 168 13.16 0.13 12.07
C TRP A 168 14.56 -0.49 12.14
N ASP A 169 14.76 -1.46 13.05
CA ASP A 169 16.04 -2.15 13.18
C ASP A 169 16.35 -3.01 11.95
N ASN A 170 15.33 -3.62 11.36
CA ASN A 170 15.47 -4.39 10.13
C ASN A 170 15.75 -3.48 8.94
N LEU A 171 15.03 -2.36 8.83
CA LEU A 171 15.23 -1.35 7.79
C LEU A 171 16.66 -0.82 7.77
N LYS A 172 17.22 -0.48 8.94
CA LYS A 172 18.62 -0.04 9.07
C LYS A 172 19.61 -1.08 8.54
N LYS A 173 19.43 -2.35 8.91
CA LYS A 173 20.27 -3.45 8.40
C LYS A 173 20.12 -3.64 6.89
N THR A 174 18.92 -3.43 6.35
CA THR A 174 18.68 -3.53 4.92
C THR A 174 19.42 -2.45 4.13
N PHE A 175 19.55 -1.23 4.66
CA PHE A 175 20.32 -0.16 4.01
C PHE A 175 21.81 -0.48 3.83
N GLU A 176 22.37 -1.38 4.64
CA GLU A 176 23.77 -1.80 4.56
C GLU A 176 24.01 -2.88 3.49
N GLN A 177 22.95 -3.41 2.88
CA GLN A 177 23.05 -4.49 1.88
C GLN A 177 23.46 -3.94 0.51
N LYS A 178 24.19 -4.76 -0.26
CA LYS A 178 24.63 -4.42 -1.61
C LYS A 178 23.57 -4.80 -2.63
N VAL A 179 23.33 -3.91 -3.60
CA VAL A 179 22.46 -4.15 -4.75
C VAL A 179 23.21 -3.77 -6.02
N ASN A 180 23.09 -4.60 -7.06
CA ASN A 180 23.93 -4.51 -8.27
C ASN A 180 23.42 -3.48 -9.29
N ASP A 181 22.13 -3.18 -9.26
CA ASP A 181 21.47 -2.26 -10.19
C ASP A 181 21.52 -0.80 -9.69
N GLN A 182 21.79 0.14 -10.59
CA GLN A 182 21.97 1.56 -10.23
C GLN A 182 20.68 2.17 -9.66
N ILE A 183 19.52 1.95 -10.30
CA ILE A 183 18.23 2.46 -9.81
C ILE A 183 17.89 1.84 -8.44
N SER A 184 18.08 0.53 -8.33
CA SER A 184 17.87 -0.21 -7.09
C SER A 184 18.80 0.24 -5.95
N SER A 185 20.03 0.70 -6.27
CA SER A 185 20.94 1.23 -5.26
C SER A 185 20.43 2.52 -4.62
N PHE A 186 19.77 3.39 -5.41
CA PHE A 186 19.12 4.61 -4.90
C PHE A 186 17.97 4.30 -3.94
N ALA A 187 17.31 3.15 -4.11
CA ALA A 187 16.21 2.71 -3.24
C ALA A 187 16.68 2.30 -1.83
N LEU A 188 17.99 2.18 -1.62
CA LEU A 188 18.59 2.01 -0.30
C LEU A 188 19.30 3.28 0.16
N SER A 189 20.13 3.89 -0.70
CA SER A 189 20.98 5.03 -0.30
C SER A 189 20.19 6.29 0.03
N ILE A 190 19.18 6.64 -0.78
CA ILE A 190 18.42 7.88 -0.58
C ILE A 190 17.49 7.78 0.63
N PRO A 191 16.70 6.70 0.83
CA PRO A 191 15.95 6.51 2.07
C PRO A 191 16.82 6.50 3.32
N PHE A 192 18.04 5.92 3.25
CA PHE A 192 19.00 5.99 4.35
C PHE A 192 19.37 7.44 4.68
N ILE A 193 19.69 8.25 3.66
CA ILE A 193 19.97 9.69 3.86
C ILE A 193 18.76 10.37 4.48
N ILE A 194 17.55 10.17 3.95
CA ILE A 194 16.35 10.84 4.45
C ILE A 194 16.06 10.47 5.92
N LEU A 195 16.17 9.20 6.27
CA LEU A 195 15.62 8.65 7.51
C LEU A 195 16.64 8.46 8.63
N VAL A 196 17.93 8.35 8.30
CA VAL A 196 18.98 7.99 9.27
C VAL A 196 20.05 9.07 9.38
N SER A 197 20.56 9.56 8.25
CA SER A 197 21.74 10.43 8.22
C SER A 197 21.50 11.74 7.46
N TYR A 198 20.34 12.38 7.71
CA TYR A 198 19.90 13.50 6.89
C TYR A 198 20.94 14.61 6.81
N SER A 199 21.31 14.92 5.56
CA SER A 199 22.13 16.04 5.17
C SER A 199 21.62 16.54 3.84
N ARG A 200 21.27 17.83 3.78
CA ARG A 200 20.74 18.46 2.56
C ARG A 200 21.72 18.31 1.39
N THR A 201 23.02 18.50 1.63
CA THR A 201 24.05 18.39 0.58
C THR A 201 24.17 16.97 0.04
N ASN A 202 24.06 15.96 0.91
CA ASN A 202 24.14 14.55 0.48
C ASN A 202 22.89 14.16 -0.31
N LEU A 203 21.71 14.60 0.15
CA LEU A 203 20.45 14.34 -0.54
C LEU A 203 20.42 15.01 -1.91
N ASP A 204 20.87 16.26 -2.02
CA ASP A 204 20.93 16.98 -3.30
C ASP A 204 21.93 16.30 -4.25
N SER A 205 23.10 15.88 -3.77
CA SER A 205 24.11 15.17 -4.57
C SER A 205 23.60 13.84 -5.12
N GLU A 206 23.05 12.97 -4.27
CA GLU A 206 22.45 11.70 -4.71
C GLU A 206 21.20 11.93 -5.58
N GLY A 207 20.44 12.98 -5.29
CA GLY A 207 19.28 13.38 -6.06
C GLY A 207 19.60 13.76 -7.50
N ILE A 208 20.67 14.51 -7.73
CA ILE A 208 21.15 14.84 -9.09
C ILE A 208 21.50 13.55 -9.84
N ARG A 209 22.26 12.64 -9.21
CA ARG A 209 22.64 11.36 -9.81
C ARG A 209 21.43 10.50 -10.17
N LEU A 210 20.40 10.50 -9.32
CA LEU A 210 19.14 9.81 -9.59
C LEU A 210 18.42 10.42 -10.79
N VAL A 211 18.25 11.75 -10.84
CA VAL A 211 17.55 12.42 -11.94
C VAL A 211 18.27 12.19 -13.28
N GLU A 212 19.61 12.19 -13.29
CA GLU A 212 20.40 11.82 -14.47
C GLU A 212 20.18 10.37 -14.89
N ALA A 213 20.16 9.44 -13.93
CA ALA A 213 19.86 8.03 -14.19
C ALA A 213 18.43 7.84 -14.73
N ILE A 214 17.44 8.59 -14.25
CA ILE A 214 16.06 8.54 -14.80
C ILE A 214 16.05 9.01 -16.25
N LYS A 215 16.77 10.09 -16.57
CA LYS A 215 16.83 10.66 -17.92
C LYS A 215 17.54 9.74 -18.91
N SER A 216 18.48 8.91 -18.46
CA SER A 216 19.20 7.95 -19.30
C SER A 216 18.43 6.65 -19.56
N LEU A 217 17.30 6.42 -18.91
CA LEU A 217 16.44 5.27 -19.19
C LEU A 217 15.76 5.40 -20.56
N ASN A 218 15.84 4.33 -21.35
CA ASN A 218 15.19 4.25 -22.66
C ASN A 218 13.66 4.32 -22.55
N ASN A 219 13.08 3.60 -21.59
CA ASN A 219 11.64 3.58 -21.35
C ASN A 219 11.32 3.65 -19.84
N PRO A 220 11.40 4.85 -19.24
CA PRO A 220 11.26 4.99 -17.79
C PRO A 220 9.84 4.67 -17.29
N LEU A 221 8.80 4.86 -18.10
CA LEU A 221 7.41 4.58 -17.68
C LEU A 221 7.14 3.09 -17.43
N HIS A 222 7.91 2.21 -18.08
CA HIS A 222 7.79 0.77 -17.91
C HIS A 222 8.84 0.18 -16.96
N ASP A 223 9.71 1.02 -16.37
CA ASP A 223 10.76 0.56 -15.47
C ASP A 223 10.17 0.24 -14.08
N GLN A 224 10.14 -1.06 -13.75
CA GLN A 224 9.60 -1.54 -12.48
C GLN A 224 10.45 -1.12 -11.27
N GLN A 225 11.78 -1.02 -11.44
CA GLN A 225 12.67 -0.60 -10.35
C GLN A 225 12.52 0.89 -10.07
N LEU A 226 12.34 1.71 -11.13
CA LEU A 226 12.04 3.12 -10.98
C LEU A 226 10.70 3.34 -10.28
N SER A 227 9.65 2.63 -10.70
CA SER A 227 8.33 2.72 -10.08
C SER A 227 8.39 2.38 -8.58
N LEU A 228 9.10 1.31 -8.23
CA LEU A 228 9.30 0.88 -6.86
C LEU A 228 10.15 1.88 -6.04
N LEU A 229 11.20 2.44 -6.64
CA LEU A 229 12.02 3.49 -6.04
C LEU A 229 11.18 4.73 -5.72
N LEU A 230 10.39 5.24 -6.67
CA LEU A 230 9.56 6.43 -6.47
C LEU A 230 8.53 6.23 -5.35
N LEU A 231 7.94 5.02 -5.27
CA LEU A 231 7.09 4.64 -4.15
C LEU A 231 7.85 4.63 -2.82
N ILE A 232 9.06 4.04 -2.77
CA ILE A 232 9.90 4.04 -1.57
C ILE A 232 10.26 5.45 -1.13
N LEU A 233 10.57 6.35 -2.05
CA LEU A 233 10.84 7.76 -1.75
C LEU A 233 9.58 8.48 -1.22
N SER A 234 8.41 8.20 -1.80
CA SER A 234 7.13 8.71 -1.28
C SER A 234 6.86 8.24 0.15
N LEU A 235 7.03 6.95 0.43
CA LEU A 235 6.90 6.40 1.78
C LEU A 235 7.95 6.97 2.75
N SER A 236 9.19 7.16 2.29
CA SER A 236 10.24 7.79 3.09
C SER A 236 9.90 9.25 3.43
N THR A 237 9.30 9.97 2.49
CA THR A 237 8.79 11.34 2.70
C THR A 237 7.75 11.34 3.82
N ARG A 238 6.78 10.42 3.76
CA ARG A 238 5.74 10.28 4.79
C ARG A 238 6.36 9.95 6.15
N GLN A 239 7.31 9.02 6.20
CA GLN A 239 7.99 8.66 7.45
C GLN A 239 8.83 9.81 8.02
N ALA A 240 9.41 10.67 7.17
CA ALA A 240 10.10 11.89 7.62
C ALA A 240 9.13 12.86 8.34
N VAL A 241 7.89 13.00 7.84
CA VAL A 241 6.85 13.79 8.53
C VAL A 241 6.47 13.16 9.87
N GLU A 242 6.19 11.86 9.90
CA GLU A 242 5.80 11.14 11.14
C GLU A 242 6.90 11.20 12.22
N SER A 243 8.17 11.28 11.81
CA SER A 243 9.31 11.46 12.72
C SER A 243 9.59 12.93 13.10
N GLY A 244 8.82 13.88 12.56
CA GLY A 244 8.97 15.31 12.84
C GLY A 244 10.18 15.98 12.16
N ASN A 245 10.78 15.34 11.16
CA ASN A 245 11.94 15.88 10.44
C ASN A 245 11.48 16.72 9.22
N GLU A 246 11.06 17.96 9.50
CA GLU A 246 10.53 18.89 8.48
C GLU A 246 11.55 19.19 7.37
N ASP A 247 12.84 19.30 7.68
CA ASP A 247 13.88 19.56 6.68
C ASP A 247 14.05 18.38 5.72
N ALA A 248 14.10 17.15 6.25
CA ALA A 248 14.16 15.94 5.42
C ALA A 248 12.91 15.76 4.57
N PHE A 249 11.75 16.11 5.11
CA PHE A 249 10.50 16.17 4.35
C PHE A 249 10.61 17.14 3.17
N ILE A 250 10.98 18.40 3.38
CA ILE A 250 11.11 19.40 2.30
C ILE A 250 12.16 18.96 1.27
N GLY A 251 13.28 18.38 1.74
CA GLY A 251 14.31 17.75 0.91
C GLY A 251 13.75 16.70 -0.02
N CYS A 252 13.06 15.71 0.54
CA CYS A 252 12.53 14.59 -0.24
C CYS A 252 11.43 15.04 -1.20
N VAL A 253 10.55 15.96 -0.79
CA VAL A 253 9.52 16.53 -1.66
C VAL A 253 10.16 17.23 -2.87
N THR A 254 11.23 18.02 -2.66
CA THR A 254 11.96 18.69 -3.76
C THR A 254 12.58 17.68 -4.73
N LEU A 255 13.18 16.61 -4.19
CA LEU A 255 13.73 15.52 -4.98
C LEU A 255 12.66 14.82 -5.81
N LEU A 256 11.52 14.46 -5.20
CA LEU A 256 10.41 13.80 -5.88
C LEU A 256 9.83 14.67 -7.00
N CYS A 257 9.66 15.98 -6.79
CA CYS A 257 9.30 16.91 -7.86
C CYS A 257 10.29 16.85 -9.03
N SER A 258 11.59 16.76 -8.74
CA SER A 258 12.66 16.71 -9.75
C SER A 258 12.70 15.37 -10.50
N CYS A 259 12.32 14.28 -9.82
CA CYS A 259 12.23 12.94 -10.42
C CYS A 259 10.99 12.82 -11.32
N TYR A 260 9.86 13.40 -10.93
CA TYR A 260 8.61 13.33 -11.70
C TYR A 260 8.60 14.23 -12.93
N LEU A 261 9.29 15.38 -12.89
CA LEU A 261 9.31 16.31 -14.01
C LEU A 261 9.70 15.67 -15.37
N PRO A 262 10.81 14.91 -15.51
CA PRO A 262 11.16 14.24 -16.76
C PRO A 262 10.24 13.06 -17.14
N LEU A 263 9.33 12.64 -16.24
CA LEU A 263 8.41 11.54 -16.46
C LEU A 263 7.05 12.05 -16.95
N ILE A 264 6.56 13.17 -16.43
CA ILE A 264 5.26 13.75 -16.79
C ILE A 264 5.21 14.13 -18.26
N ASP A 265 6.28 14.70 -18.81
CA ASP A 265 6.35 15.05 -20.23
C ASP A 265 6.25 13.81 -21.15
N LYS A 266 6.51 12.62 -20.60
CA LYS A 266 6.42 11.33 -21.31
C LYS A 266 5.09 10.61 -21.08
N VAL A 267 4.31 11.01 -20.07
CA VAL A 267 2.97 10.48 -19.86
C VAL A 267 2.09 11.05 -20.97
N VAL A 268 1.80 10.21 -21.97
CA VAL A 268 0.74 10.49 -22.93
C VAL A 268 -0.57 10.37 -22.17
N ILE A 269 -1.19 11.51 -21.84
CA ILE A 269 -2.61 11.52 -21.50
C ILE A 269 -3.30 11.15 -22.80
N THR A 270 -3.79 9.90 -22.89
CA THR A 270 -4.77 9.54 -23.91
C THR A 270 -6.04 10.32 -23.62
N GLN A 271 -6.05 11.60 -24.00
CA GLN A 271 -7.29 12.21 -24.41
C GLN A 271 -7.74 11.39 -25.60
N SER A 272 -8.89 10.71 -25.49
CA SER A 272 -9.61 10.26 -26.66
C SER A 272 -9.64 11.43 -27.64
N GLU A 273 -9.23 11.22 -28.90
CA GLU A 273 -9.39 12.20 -29.99
C GLU A 273 -10.89 12.43 -30.26
N GLU A 274 -11.58 13.04 -29.31
CA GLU A 274 -12.91 13.62 -29.43
C GLU A 274 -12.91 14.98 -28.73
N VAL A 275 -11.92 15.81 -29.02
CA VAL A 275 -12.08 17.26 -28.88
C VAL A 275 -12.25 17.82 -30.27
N ARG A 276 -13.48 17.67 -30.78
CA ARG A 276 -13.99 18.53 -31.84
C ARG A 276 -14.04 19.96 -31.29
N ASP A 277 -13.13 20.78 -31.80
CA ASP A 277 -13.28 22.21 -32.04
C ASP A 277 -13.86 23.03 -30.87
N ASP A 278 -13.01 23.32 -29.87
CA ASP A 278 -13.30 24.25 -28.76
C ASP A 278 -13.77 25.65 -29.23
N ASP A 279 -13.49 25.99 -30.49
CA ASP A 279 -13.90 27.24 -31.12
C ASP A 279 -15.41 27.30 -31.43
N GLU A 280 -16.08 26.13 -31.57
CA GLU A 280 -17.52 26.06 -31.84
C GLU A 280 -18.36 26.13 -30.56
N VAL A 281 -17.88 25.58 -29.44
CA VAL A 281 -18.55 25.64 -28.13
C VAL A 281 -18.59 27.08 -27.59
N ILE A 282 -17.54 27.88 -27.86
CA ILE A 282 -17.50 29.31 -27.51
C ILE A 282 -18.45 30.14 -28.40
N ARG A 283 -18.59 29.78 -29.69
CA ARG A 283 -19.56 30.44 -30.60
C ARG A 283 -21.01 30.10 -30.27
N ILE A 284 -21.31 28.87 -29.86
CA ILE A 284 -22.67 28.46 -29.46
C ILE A 284 -23.08 29.14 -28.14
N ARG A 285 -22.18 29.28 -27.17
CA ARG A 285 -22.46 30.01 -25.91
C ARG A 285 -22.64 31.52 -26.10
N ARG A 286 -21.95 32.15 -27.06
CA ARG A 286 -22.15 33.58 -27.36
C ARG A 286 -23.44 33.87 -28.14
N ARG A 287 -23.96 32.90 -28.92
CA ARG A 287 -25.24 33.07 -29.64
C ARG A 287 -26.48 32.90 -28.75
N ARG A 288 -26.40 32.16 -27.63
CA ARG A 288 -27.52 31.97 -26.69
C ARG A 288 -27.82 33.14 -25.74
N VAL A 289 -26.98 34.19 -25.71
CA VAL A 289 -27.16 35.34 -24.78
C VAL A 289 -27.75 36.58 -25.48
N ARG A 290 -28.08 36.52 -26.77
CA ARG A 290 -28.71 37.64 -27.50
C ARG A 290 -29.74 37.17 -28.51
N SER A 291 -30.92 36.78 -28.03
CA SER A 291 -32.20 36.88 -28.76
C SER A 291 -33.31 36.32 -27.86
N ASP A 292 -33.69 37.11 -26.87
CA ASP A 292 -34.95 36.94 -26.14
C ASP A 292 -35.68 38.28 -26.27
N SER A 293 -36.47 38.42 -27.34
CA SER A 293 -37.53 39.41 -27.43
C SER A 293 -38.50 39.03 -28.55
N ASP A 294 -39.70 38.67 -28.09
CA ASP A 294 -40.99 38.96 -28.72
C ASP A 294 -41.49 38.12 -29.91
N ARG A 295 -42.49 37.30 -29.55
CA ARG A 295 -43.88 37.27 -30.06
C ARG A 295 -44.29 36.21 -31.07
N GLU A 296 -45.24 35.41 -30.55
CA GLU A 296 -46.59 35.07 -31.07
C GLU A 296 -46.75 34.29 -32.37
N ASP A 297 -47.62 33.26 -32.25
CA ASP A 297 -48.47 32.63 -33.28
C ASP A 297 -47.75 31.95 -34.47
N ASP A 298 -48.24 30.89 -35.10
CA ASP A 298 -49.56 30.26 -35.08
C ASP A 298 -49.43 28.80 -35.56
N SER A 299 -50.39 27.97 -35.15
CA SER A 299 -51.03 26.85 -35.85
C SER A 299 -50.30 25.90 -36.85
N ARG A 300 -50.52 24.60 -36.56
CA ARG A 300 -51.11 23.56 -37.44
C ARG A 300 -50.23 22.80 -38.46
N SER A 301 -49.98 21.54 -38.07
CA SER A 301 -50.47 20.29 -38.71
C SER A 301 -49.91 19.77 -40.04
N ARG A 302 -49.64 18.45 -39.97
CA ARG A 302 -49.93 17.36 -40.93
C ARG A 302 -48.89 16.94 -41.98
N ASP A 303 -48.52 15.67 -41.83
CA ASP A 303 -48.49 14.58 -42.81
C ASP A 303 -47.78 14.81 -44.15
N SER A 304 -46.80 13.95 -44.46
CA SER A 304 -47.04 12.81 -45.37
C SER A 304 -45.75 12.04 -45.69
N SER A 305 -45.94 10.72 -45.75
CA SER A 305 -45.03 9.67 -46.15
C SER A 305 -44.91 9.55 -47.68
N SER A 306 -43.78 9.05 -48.21
CA SER A 306 -43.67 8.19 -49.42
C SER A 306 -42.18 8.01 -49.75
N SER A 307 -41.55 6.85 -49.52
CA SER A 307 -41.56 5.61 -50.31
C SER A 307 -40.58 5.59 -51.49
N GLY A 308 -39.66 4.62 -51.45
CA GLY A 308 -39.30 3.78 -52.59
C GLY A 308 -38.11 4.24 -53.44
N GLY A 309 -37.17 3.31 -53.64
CA GLY A 309 -36.19 3.40 -54.72
C GLY A 309 -34.90 2.66 -54.41
N ASP A 310 -34.89 1.36 -54.72
CA ASP A 310 -33.72 0.49 -54.77
C ASP A 310 -32.59 1.08 -55.62
N SER A 311 -31.34 0.89 -55.19
CA SER A 311 -30.27 0.40 -56.08
C SER A 311 -29.03 0.04 -55.27
N ASP A 312 -28.69 -1.25 -55.36
CA ASP A 312 -27.40 -1.86 -55.05
C ASP A 312 -26.21 -0.96 -55.39
N GLU A 313 -25.28 -0.81 -54.44
CA GLU A 313 -23.86 -0.93 -54.72
C GLU A 313 -23.14 -1.38 -53.45
N SER A 314 -22.71 -2.63 -53.49
CA SER A 314 -21.94 -3.31 -52.47
C SER A 314 -20.49 -2.80 -52.47
N GLU A 315 -20.18 -1.90 -51.55
CA GLU A 315 -18.81 -1.77 -51.05
C GLU A 315 -18.79 -2.30 -49.62
N THR A 316 -18.11 -3.43 -49.44
CA THR A 316 -17.78 -3.98 -48.13
C THR A 316 -16.91 -2.98 -47.37
N GLU A 317 -17.53 -2.07 -46.62
CA GLU A 317 -16.93 -1.45 -45.45
C GLU A 317 -16.64 -2.61 -44.48
N ARG A 318 -15.38 -3.04 -44.44
CA ARG A 318 -14.90 -3.77 -43.28
C ARG A 318 -14.97 -2.78 -42.14
N ASP A 319 -15.91 -3.03 -41.22
CA ASP A 319 -15.92 -2.47 -39.88
C ASP A 319 -14.48 -2.44 -39.35
N ASP A 320 -13.88 -1.25 -39.34
CA ASP A 320 -12.75 -0.92 -38.48
C ASP A 320 -13.31 -0.94 -37.05
N LEU A 321 -13.46 -2.16 -36.51
CA LEU A 321 -13.66 -2.34 -35.08
C LEU A 321 -12.51 -1.60 -34.39
N PRO A 322 -12.81 -0.67 -33.46
CA PRO A 322 -11.77 0.03 -32.73
C PRO A 322 -10.90 -1.04 -32.06
N ARG A 323 -9.61 -1.07 -32.42
CA ARG A 323 -8.62 -1.88 -31.71
C ARG A 323 -8.80 -1.53 -30.24
N GLU A 324 -9.16 -2.54 -29.43
CA GLU A 324 -9.15 -2.41 -27.97
C GLU A 324 -7.80 -1.78 -27.61
N GLN A 325 -7.86 -0.55 -27.13
CA GLN A 325 -6.68 0.19 -26.72
C GLN A 325 -6.10 -0.63 -25.58
N GLU A 326 -4.98 -1.33 -25.80
CA GLU A 326 -4.27 -2.03 -24.73
C GLU A 326 -4.02 -0.98 -23.64
N VAL A 327 -4.74 -1.12 -22.52
CA VAL A 327 -4.52 -0.28 -21.36
C VAL A 327 -3.08 -0.51 -20.95
N ASP A 328 -2.23 0.51 -21.08
CA ASP A 328 -0.84 0.43 -20.63
C ASP A 328 -0.81 0.38 -19.09
N ILE A 329 -1.03 -0.81 -18.57
CA ILE A 329 -1.01 -1.13 -17.13
C ILE A 329 0.34 -0.76 -16.53
N GLN A 330 1.43 -0.77 -17.33
CA GLN A 330 2.77 -0.59 -16.84
C GLN A 330 3.15 0.89 -16.68
N GLY A 331 2.78 1.76 -17.63
CA GLY A 331 2.82 3.21 -17.44
C GLY A 331 1.92 3.71 -16.29
N GLY A 332 0.86 2.96 -15.98
CA GLY A 332 -0.05 3.22 -14.86
C GLY A 332 0.60 3.18 -13.47
N TRP A 333 1.70 2.46 -13.26
CA TRP A 333 2.34 2.36 -11.93
C TRP A 333 3.02 3.65 -11.49
N ILE A 334 3.69 4.35 -12.41
CA ILE A 334 4.31 5.65 -12.11
C ILE A 334 3.22 6.69 -11.84
N LEU A 335 2.15 6.69 -12.62
CA LEU A 335 1.00 7.56 -12.38
C LEU A 335 0.34 7.29 -11.03
N ALA A 336 0.15 6.03 -10.66
CA ALA A 336 -0.35 5.65 -9.34
C ALA A 336 0.56 6.17 -8.22
N ALA A 337 1.88 6.01 -8.37
CA ALA A 337 2.85 6.52 -7.40
C ALA A 337 2.81 8.06 -7.26
N ILE A 338 2.65 8.79 -8.38
CA ILE A 338 2.47 10.25 -8.38
C ILE A 338 1.17 10.64 -7.66
N CYS A 339 0.06 9.99 -7.98
CA CYS A 339 -1.24 10.29 -7.38
C CYS A 339 -1.24 10.03 -5.87
N GLU A 340 -0.69 8.89 -5.44
CA GLU A 340 -0.55 8.55 -4.01
C GLU A 340 0.32 9.59 -3.28
N TRP A 341 1.45 9.97 -3.88
CA TRP A 341 2.34 10.99 -3.36
C TRP A 341 1.63 12.35 -3.18
N LEU A 342 0.92 12.83 -4.22
CA LEU A 342 0.18 14.09 -4.18
C LEU A 342 -0.92 14.08 -3.10
N TYR A 343 -1.67 12.97 -3.01
CA TYR A 343 -2.73 12.79 -2.01
C TYR A 343 -2.21 12.98 -0.58
N TYR A 344 -1.05 12.38 -0.26
CA TYR A 344 -0.49 12.45 1.09
C TYR A 344 0.18 13.78 1.43
N ILE A 345 0.83 14.42 0.45
CA ILE A 345 1.71 15.57 0.73
C ILE A 345 0.95 16.90 0.71
N SER A 346 -0.12 17.01 -0.08
CA SER A 346 -0.91 18.25 -0.17
C SER A 346 -1.38 18.75 1.20
N PRO A 347 -2.00 17.93 2.07
CA PRO A 347 -2.39 18.37 3.42
C PRO A 347 -1.21 18.83 4.28
N GLN A 348 -0.05 18.16 4.16
CA GLN A 348 1.15 18.48 4.95
C GLN A 348 1.78 19.80 4.50
N LEU A 349 1.87 20.04 3.18
CA LEU A 349 2.33 21.32 2.63
C LEU A 349 1.40 22.48 3.04
N HIS A 350 0.09 22.27 3.02
CA HIS A 350 -0.88 23.26 3.50
C HIS A 350 -0.69 23.59 4.99
N SER A 351 -0.48 22.56 5.83
CA SER A 351 -0.19 22.74 7.25
C SER A 351 1.10 23.55 7.48
N LEU A 352 2.17 23.22 6.76
CA LEU A 352 3.46 23.93 6.84
C LEU A 352 3.36 25.38 6.36
N LYS A 353 2.64 25.65 5.27
CA LYS A 353 2.42 27.01 4.75
C LYS A 353 1.78 27.92 5.80
N ASN A 354 0.90 27.37 6.62
CA ASN A 354 0.19 28.09 7.68
C ASN A 354 1.08 28.31 8.92
N ARG A 355 2.13 27.50 9.09
CA ARG A 355 3.16 27.68 10.13
C ARG A 355 4.22 28.65 9.62
N LYS A 356 4.07 29.95 9.95
CA LYS A 356 4.88 31.11 9.51
C LYS A 356 6.44 31.02 9.60
N LYS A 357 7.03 29.88 9.95
CA LYS A 357 8.47 29.72 10.23
C LYS A 357 9.27 28.94 9.18
N THR A 358 8.63 28.24 8.25
CA THR A 358 9.36 27.37 7.30
C THR A 358 9.10 27.83 5.86
N PRO A 359 10.10 28.37 5.14
CA PRO A 359 9.93 28.77 3.76
C PRO A 359 9.75 27.52 2.88
N ILE A 360 8.54 27.32 2.37
CA ILE A 360 8.29 26.34 1.30
C ILE A 360 8.89 26.91 0.01
N PRO A 361 9.80 26.19 -0.68
CA PRO A 361 10.36 26.68 -1.93
C PRO A 361 9.25 27.03 -2.94
N ALA A 362 9.31 28.21 -3.56
CA ALA A 362 8.32 28.65 -4.55
C ALA A 362 8.20 27.67 -5.74
N ALA A 363 9.29 27.00 -6.09
CA ALA A 363 9.33 25.93 -7.10
C ALA A 363 8.38 24.76 -6.77
N LEU A 364 8.16 24.49 -5.48
CA LEU A 364 7.30 23.43 -4.98
C LEU A 364 5.81 23.79 -5.11
N LEU A 365 5.48 25.06 -4.88
CA LEU A 365 4.13 25.60 -5.10
C LEU A 365 3.80 25.73 -6.59
N ASN A 366 4.79 26.07 -7.42
CA ASN A 366 4.62 26.15 -8.87
C ASN A 366 4.53 24.76 -9.51
N ALA A 367 5.33 23.80 -9.02
CA ALA A 367 5.26 22.41 -9.45
C ALA A 367 3.91 21.78 -9.05
N SER A 368 3.43 21.97 -7.81
CA SER A 368 2.11 21.46 -7.41
C SER A 368 0.96 22.09 -8.21
N SER A 369 1.07 23.38 -8.56
CA SER A 369 0.10 24.07 -9.43
C SER A 369 0.14 23.56 -10.87
N GLY A 370 1.33 23.25 -11.40
CA GLY A 370 1.50 22.61 -12.71
C GLY A 370 0.99 21.16 -12.73
N TYR A 371 1.28 20.38 -11.69
CA TYR A 371 0.82 18.99 -11.53
C TYR A 371 -0.70 18.89 -11.37
N LEU A 372 -1.32 19.78 -10.59
CA LEU A 372 -2.78 19.87 -10.46
C LEU A 372 -3.45 20.37 -11.74
N GLY A 373 -2.77 21.21 -12.53
CA GLY A 373 -3.26 21.66 -13.84
C GLY A 373 -3.30 20.55 -14.88
N VAL A 374 -2.35 19.61 -14.85
CA VAL A 374 -2.28 18.45 -15.74
C VAL A 374 -3.32 17.36 -15.36
N LEU A 375 -3.68 17.25 -14.08
CA LEU A 375 -4.69 16.29 -13.59
C LEU A 375 -6.14 16.81 -13.63
N HIS A 376 -6.33 18.09 -13.97
CA HIS A 376 -7.66 18.72 -14.13
C HIS A 376 -8.16 18.76 -15.58
N VAL A 377 -7.45 18.08 -16.50
CA VAL A 377 -7.82 17.95 -17.91
C VAL A 377 -8.40 16.57 -18.17
#